data_AF-A0A963JSX0-F1
#
_entry.id   AF-A0A963JSX0-F1
#
_cell.length_a   1.000
_cell.length_b   1.000
_cell.length_c   1.000
_cell.angle_alpha   90.00
_cell.angle_beta   90.00
_cell.angle_gamma   90.00
#
_symmetry.space_group_name_H-M   'P 1'
#
loop_
_entity.id
_entity.type
_entity.pdbx_description
1 polymer ?
#
loop_
_entity_poly.entity_id
_entity_poly.type
_entity_poly.pdbx_seq_one_letter_code
_entity_poly.pdbx_strand_id
1 'polypeptide(L)' 'MVPHLHWHVIARFDWDSHFPAPVWAAAQRPRAAQPEDALQARLPAMEAHMRQALAQWAG' A
#
# COMPACT_ATOMS: atom_id res chain seq x y z
N MET A 1 -3.34 -19.89 -1.89
CA MET A 1 -4.16 -19.27 -2.95
C MET A 1 -5.61 -19.30 -2.52
N VAL A 2 -6.37 -18.23 -2.78
CA VAL A 2 -7.80 -18.14 -2.41
C VAL A 2 -8.62 -18.05 -3.71
N PRO A 3 -9.58 -18.97 -3.98
CA PRO A 3 -10.23 -19.09 -5.29
C PRO A 3 -11.42 -18.13 -5.44
N HIS A 4 -11.19 -16.84 -5.23
CA HIS A 4 -12.14 -15.78 -5.58
C HIS A 4 -11.41 -14.56 -6.15
N LEU A 5 -12.10 -13.79 -6.99
CA LEU A 5 -11.58 -12.55 -7.56
C LEU A 5 -11.30 -11.54 -6.43
N HIS A 6 -10.06 -11.08 -6.35
CA HIS A 6 -9.65 -9.98 -5.47
C HIS A 6 -8.53 -9.19 -6.15
N TRP A 7 -8.39 -7.93 -5.75
CA TRP A 7 -7.36 -7.03 -6.27
C TRP A 7 -6.35 -6.71 -5.17
N HIS A 8 -5.06 -6.74 -5.50
CA HIS A 8 -4.01 -6.19 -4.67
C HIS A 8 -3.72 -4.75 -5.12
N VAL A 9 -4.02 -3.77 -4.27
CA VAL A 9 -3.63 -2.37 -4.48
C VAL A 9 -2.56 -2.02 -3.45
N ILE A 10 -1.32 -1.84 -3.88
CA ILE A 10 -0.15 -1.74 -3.00
C ILE A 10 0.68 -0.52 -3.39
N ALA A 11 0.86 0.42 -2.46
CA ALA A 11 1.78 1.55 -2.65
C ALA A 11 3.24 1.04 -2.64
N ARG A 12 4.04 1.49 -3.61
CA ARG A 12 5.46 1.09 -3.78
C ARG A 12 6.36 2.31 -3.64
N PHE A 13 7.52 2.12 -3.03
CA PHE A 13 8.49 3.18 -2.78
C PHE A 13 9.90 2.69 -3.11
N ASP A 14 10.78 3.60 -3.51
CA ASP A 14 12.18 3.29 -3.82
C ASP A 14 12.93 2.64 -2.64
N TRP A 15 12.59 3.04 -1.42
CA TRP A 15 13.13 2.50 -0.18
C TRP A 15 12.42 1.22 0.31
N ASP A 16 11.31 0.79 -0.32
CA ASP A 16 10.63 -0.43 0.11
C ASP A 16 11.56 -1.66 -0.05
N SER A 17 11.38 -2.65 0.82
CA SER A 17 12.30 -3.77 0.95
C SER A 17 12.42 -4.64 -0.30
N HIS A 18 11.44 -4.58 -1.20
CA HIS A 18 11.35 -5.43 -2.38
C HIS A 18 11.57 -4.64 -3.68
N PHE A 19 11.55 -3.32 -3.68
CA PHE A 19 11.65 -2.49 -4.88
C PHE A 19 13.04 -2.61 -5.53
N PRO A 20 13.16 -2.67 -6.86
CA PRO A 20 12.10 -2.59 -7.88
C PRO A 20 11.38 -3.92 -8.18
N ALA A 21 11.74 -5.02 -7.51
CA ALA A 21 11.10 -6.31 -7.74
C ALA A 21 9.64 -6.32 -7.23
N PRO A 22 8.83 -7.31 -7.67
CA PRO A 22 7.50 -7.54 -7.12
C PRO A 22 7.53 -7.78 -5.61
N VAL A 23 6.46 -7.41 -4.90
CA VAL A 23 6.36 -7.54 -3.44
C VAL A 23 6.40 -8.99 -2.92
N TRP A 24 6.25 -9.96 -3.81
CA TRP A 24 6.31 -11.39 -3.50
C TRP A 24 7.68 -12.02 -3.83
N ALA A 25 8.66 -11.24 -4.30
CA ALA A 25 10.02 -11.71 -4.51
C ALA A 25 10.77 -11.83 -3.16
N ALA A 26 12.04 -12.27 -3.21
CA ALA A 26 12.91 -12.13 -2.05
C ALA A 26 13.20 -10.64 -1.76
N ALA A 27 13.32 -10.28 -0.48
CA ALA A 27 13.69 -8.93 -0.08
C ALA A 27 15.10 -8.57 -0.59
N GLN A 28 15.23 -7.35 -1.13
CA GLN A 28 16.49 -6.80 -1.63
C GLN A 28 17.23 -5.96 -0.58
N ARG A 29 16.51 -5.46 0.43
CA ARG A 29 17.04 -4.64 1.53
C ARG A 29 16.19 -4.78 2.79
N PRO A 30 16.71 -4.40 3.97
CA PRO A 30 15.93 -4.38 5.21
C PRO A 30 14.73 -3.45 5.14
N ARG A 31 13.76 -3.69 6.03
CA ARG A 31 12.59 -2.82 6.24
C ARG A 31 13.03 -1.42 6.69
N ALA A 32 12.40 -0.37 6.14
CA ALA A 32 12.71 1.01 6.48
C ALA A 32 11.66 1.59 7.46
N ALA A 33 11.89 1.42 8.76
CA ALA A 33 10.89 1.76 9.79
C ALA A 33 10.48 3.24 9.81
N GLN A 34 11.44 4.16 9.73
CA GLN A 34 11.17 5.60 9.80
C GLN A 34 10.23 6.11 8.69
N PRO A 35 10.45 5.83 7.39
CA PRO A 35 9.51 6.27 6.37
C PRO A 35 8.18 5.51 6.45
N GLU A 36 8.14 4.28 6.95
CA GLU A 36 6.88 3.57 7.19
C GLU A 36 6.06 4.19 8.32
N ASP A 37 6.67 4.61 9.43
CA ASP A 37 5.99 5.33 10.50
C ASP A 37 5.39 6.64 9.98
N ALA A 38 6.12 7.36 9.14
CA ALA A 38 5.65 8.57 8.48
C ALA A 38 4.46 8.30 7.53
N LEU A 39 4.44 7.17 6.83
CA LEU A 39 3.29 6.76 6.03
C LEU A 39 2.10 6.36 6.90
N GLN A 40 2.35 5.64 8.01
CA GLN A 40 1.30 5.19 8.93
C GLN A 40 0.54 6.39 9.53
N ALA A 41 1.24 7.47 9.86
CA ALA A 41 0.62 8.72 10.32
C ALA A 41 -0.33 9.36 9.28
N ARG A 42 -0.16 9.05 7.99
CA ARG A 42 -0.97 9.59 6.89
C ARG A 42 -2.16 8.69 6.52
N LEU A 43 -2.21 7.45 7.01
CA LEU A 43 -3.27 6.49 6.67
C LEU A 43 -4.68 7.01 6.97
N PRO A 44 -4.97 7.63 8.13
CA PRO A 44 -6.32 8.10 8.43
C PRO A 44 -6.85 9.10 7.40
N ALA A 45 -6.01 10.03 6.94
CA ALA A 45 -6.38 11.03 5.94
C ALA A 45 -6.61 10.39 4.56
N MET A 46 -5.74 9.44 4.17
CA MET A 46 -5.90 8.69 2.93
C MET A 46 -7.19 7.85 2.93
N GLU A 47 -7.49 7.18 4.04
CA GLU A 47 -8.73 6.41 4.20
C GLU A 47 -9.97 7.29 4.10
N ALA A 48 -9.96 8.47 4.74
CA ALA A 48 -11.05 9.43 4.63
C ALA A 48 -11.28 9.86 3.17
N HIS A 49 -10.20 10.17 2.44
CA HIS A 49 -10.27 10.51 1.03
C HIS A 49 -10.82 9.36 0.16
N MET A 50 -10.36 8.13 0.41
CA MET A 50 -10.84 6.94 -0.29
C MET A 50 -12.34 6.72 -0.08
N ARG A 51 -12.82 6.84 1.16
CA ARG A 51 -14.25 6.73 1.49
C ARG A 51 -15.07 7.79 0.75
N GLN A 52 -14.61 9.03 0.72
CA GLN A 52 -15.28 10.12 0.00
C GLN A 52 -15.35 9.84 -1.51
N ALA A 53 -14.24 9.44 -2.12
CA ALA A 53 -14.20 9.13 -3.55
C ALA A 53 -15.12 7.96 -3.92
N LEU A 54 -15.15 6.90 -3.11
CA LEU A 54 -16.04 5.76 -3.31
C LEU A 54 -17.52 6.13 -3.14
N ALA A 55 -17.84 6.99 -2.17
CA ALA A 55 -19.20 7.49 -1.99
C ALA A 55 -19.67 8.33 -3.19
N GLN A 56 -18.80 9.16 -3.76
CA GLN A 56 -19.10 9.95 -4.97
C GLN A 56 -19.25 9.08 -6.22
N TRP A 57 -18.53 7.97 -6.31
CA TRP A 57 -18.64 7.05 -7.45
C TRP A 57 -19.94 6.24 -7.44
N ALA A 58 -20.50 5.98 -6.25
CA ALA A 58 -21.69 5.15 -6.08
C ALA A 58 -23.03 5.91 -6.19
N GLY A 59 -23.01 7.25 -6.22
CA GLY A 59 -24.20 8.10 -6.40
C GLY A 59 -24.31 8.63 -7.82
#